data_AF-A0A851MI76-F1
#
_entry.id   AF-A0A851MI76-F1
#
_cell.length_a   1.000
_cell.length_b   1.000
_cell.length_c   1.000
_cell.angle_alpha   90.00
_cell.angle_beta   90.00
_cell.angle_gamma   90.00
#
_symmetry.space_group_name_H-M   'P 1'
#
loop_
_entity.id
_entity.type
_entity.pdbx_description
1 polymer ?
#
loop_
_entity_poly.entity_id
_entity_poly.type
_entity_poly.pdbx_seq_one_letter_code
_entity_poly.pdbx_strand_id
1 'polypeptide(L)'
;QAMTFHFSYENVPLLFSGLTINSPGEMAGAFVAVFFLAMFYEGLKIARECLLRKSQVSIRYNSMPVPGPNGTILMETHKTVGQQMLSFPHLLQTVLHIIQVVVSYFLMLIFMTYNGYLCIAVAAGAGTGYFFFSWKKAVVVDITEHCH
;
A
#
# COMPACT_ATOMS: atom_id res chain seq x y z
N GLN A 1 -17.05 16.39 -26.04
CA GLN A 1 -17.99 16.07 -24.94
C GLN A 1 -17.31 16.46 -23.63
N ALA A 2 -17.93 17.30 -22.81
CA ALA A 2 -17.32 17.76 -21.56
C ALA A 2 -17.30 16.62 -20.54
N MET A 3 -16.13 16.29 -20.00
CA MET A 3 -15.95 15.27 -18.96
C MET A 3 -16.12 15.95 -17.59
N THR A 4 -17.35 16.31 -17.27
CA THR A 4 -17.70 17.00 -16.02
C THR A 4 -18.19 16.02 -14.97
N PHE A 5 -17.84 16.27 -13.70
CA PHE A 5 -18.41 15.51 -12.59
C PHE A 5 -19.93 15.63 -12.59
N HIS A 6 -20.59 14.49 -12.37
CA HIS A 6 -22.04 14.42 -12.23
C HIS A 6 -22.43 13.73 -10.93
N PHE A 7 -23.56 14.12 -10.37
CA PHE A 7 -24.12 13.59 -9.14
C PHE A 7 -25.40 12.79 -9.45
N SER A 8 -25.25 11.72 -10.24
CA SER A 8 -26.36 10.81 -10.57
C SER A 8 -26.16 9.47 -9.88
N TYR A 9 -27.28 8.82 -9.57
CA TYR A 9 -27.33 7.50 -8.93
C TYR A 9 -28.11 6.46 -9.73
N GLU A 10 -28.50 6.80 -10.97
CA GLU A 10 -29.22 5.93 -11.89
C GLU A 10 -28.32 5.51 -13.06
N ASN A 11 -28.36 4.23 -13.43
CA ASN A 11 -27.62 3.64 -14.56
C ASN A 11 -26.11 3.92 -14.54
N VAL A 12 -25.47 3.83 -13.38
CA VAL A 12 -24.00 3.97 -13.27
C VAL A 12 -23.36 2.57 -13.39
N PRO A 13 -22.68 2.23 -14.50
CA PRO A 13 -21.95 0.97 -14.61
C PRO A 13 -20.67 1.04 -13.78
N LEU A 14 -20.48 0.08 -12.87
CA LEU A 14 -19.34 0.03 -11.95
C LEU A 14 -18.47 -1.18 -12.26
N LEU A 15 -17.28 -0.94 -12.84
CA LEU A 15 -16.23 -1.91 -13.20
C LEU A 15 -16.58 -2.99 -14.23
N PHE A 16 -17.78 -3.57 -14.18
CA PHE A 16 -18.28 -4.60 -15.08
C PHE A 16 -19.70 -4.24 -15.56
N SER A 17 -20.05 -4.59 -16.79
CA SER A 17 -21.37 -4.29 -17.38
C SER A 17 -22.56 -4.89 -16.60
N GLY A 18 -22.33 -5.84 -15.70
CA GLY A 18 -23.36 -6.42 -14.83
C GLY A 18 -23.56 -5.72 -13.48
N LEU A 19 -22.69 -4.77 -13.10
CA LEU A 19 -22.77 -4.02 -11.85
C LEU A 19 -23.30 -2.62 -12.13
N THR A 20 -24.59 -2.51 -12.46
CA THR A 20 -25.26 -1.22 -12.67
C THR A 20 -25.98 -0.79 -11.40
N ILE A 21 -25.68 0.42 -10.92
CA ILE A 21 -26.36 1.01 -9.78
C ILE A 21 -27.67 1.64 -10.26
N ASN A 22 -28.79 1.15 -9.75
CA ASN A 22 -30.14 1.66 -10.06
C ASN A 22 -30.93 2.05 -8.80
N SER A 23 -30.37 1.83 -7.62
CA SER A 23 -30.99 2.17 -6.33
C SER A 23 -30.07 3.04 -5.46
N PRO A 24 -30.62 3.98 -4.68
CA PRO A 24 -29.85 4.72 -3.66
C PRO A 24 -29.12 3.80 -2.67
N GLY A 25 -29.70 2.64 -2.34
CA GLY A 25 -29.08 1.65 -1.47
C GLY A 25 -27.85 0.99 -2.10
N GLU A 26 -27.91 0.71 -3.40
CA GLU A 26 -26.77 0.19 -4.16
C GLU A 26 -25.66 1.23 -4.30
N MET A 27 -26.03 2.51 -4.46
CA MET A 27 -25.07 3.62 -4.46
C MET A 27 -24.36 3.75 -3.10
N ALA A 28 -25.09 3.66 -1.99
CA ALA A 28 -24.49 3.66 -0.66
C ALA A 28 -23.56 2.46 -0.45
N GLY A 29 -23.96 1.27 -0.91
CA GLY A 29 -23.11 0.08 -0.89
C GLY A 29 -21.82 0.26 -1.69
N ALA A 30 -21.93 0.81 -2.90
CA ALA A 30 -20.78 1.12 -3.75
C ALA A 30 -19.86 2.17 -3.11
N PHE A 31 -20.41 3.23 -2.53
CA PHE A 31 -19.65 4.24 -1.81
C PHE A 31 -18.80 3.62 -0.68
N VAL A 32 -19.42 2.79 0.16
CA VAL A 32 -18.74 2.13 1.28
C VAL A 32 -17.66 1.16 0.77
N ALA A 33 -17.98 0.38 -0.26
CA ALA A 33 -17.02 -0.55 -0.87
C ALA A 33 -15.80 0.18 -1.44
N VAL A 34 -16.02 1.27 -2.18
CA VAL A 34 -14.94 2.10 -2.77
C VAL A 34 -14.12 2.79 -1.70
N PHE A 35 -14.75 3.28 -0.63
CA PHE A 35 -14.06 3.87 0.52
C PHE A 35 -13.09 2.89 1.17
N PHE A 36 -13.54 1.67 1.47
CA PHE A 36 -12.67 0.64 2.05
C PHE A 36 -11.60 0.16 1.06
N LEU A 37 -11.91 0.05 -0.22
CA LEU A 37 -10.94 -0.30 -1.26
C LEU A 37 -9.82 0.74 -1.35
N ALA A 38 -10.15 2.04 -1.30
CA ALA A 38 -9.18 3.13 -1.31
C ALA A 38 -8.35 3.18 -0.02
N MET A 39 -8.97 2.94 1.14
CA MET A 39 -8.27 2.83 2.41
C MET A 39 -7.28 1.66 2.40
N PHE A 40 -7.70 0.50 1.89
CA PHE A 40 -6.86 -0.69 1.78
C PHE A 40 -5.69 -0.48 0.80
N TYR A 41 -5.91 0.23 -0.30
CA TYR A 41 -4.85 0.60 -1.25
C TYR A 41 -3.72 1.38 -0.58
N GLU A 42 -4.03 2.40 0.22
CA GLU A 42 -3.02 3.16 0.96
C GLU A 42 -2.33 2.28 2.02
N GLY A 43 -3.07 1.40 2.69
CA GLY A 43 -2.49 0.40 3.59
C GLY A 43 -1.46 -0.51 2.91
N LEU A 44 -1.79 -1.06 1.73
CA LEU A 44 -0.89 -1.90 0.93
C LEU A 44 0.37 -1.15 0.50
N LYS A 45 0.23 0.10 0.06
CA LYS A 45 1.33 0.97 -0.34
C LYS A 45 2.33 1.15 0.80
N ILE A 46 1.82 1.41 2.00
CA ILE A 46 2.62 1.64 3.21
C ILE A 46 3.27 0.34 3.71
N ALA A 47 2.54 -0.78 3.68
CA ALA A 47 3.06 -2.09 4.00
C ALA A 47 4.22 -2.48 3.06
N ARG A 48 4.08 -2.22 1.75
CA ARG A 48 5.14 -2.46 0.76
C ARG A 48 6.38 -1.63 1.05
N GLU A 49 6.23 -0.36 1.39
CA GLU A 49 7.36 0.50 1.77
C GLU A 49 8.05 -0.02 3.05
N CYS A 50 7.28 -0.49 4.03
CA CYS A 50 7.81 -1.07 5.26
C CYS A 50 8.60 -2.35 4.98
N LEU A 51 8.08 -3.24 4.12
CA LEU A 51 8.78 -4.47 3.72
C LEU A 51 10.08 -4.17 2.96
N LEU A 52 10.06 -3.17 2.06
CA LEU A 52 11.26 -2.71 1.36
C LEU A 52 12.32 -2.20 2.33
N ARG A 53 11.94 -1.35 3.30
CA ARG A 53 12.85 -0.85 4.34
C ARG A 53 13.40 -1.98 5.19
N LYS A 54 12.56 -2.92 5.63
CA LYS A 54 13.00 -4.11 6.40
C LYS A 54 13.97 -4.96 5.59
N SER A 55 13.70 -5.18 4.31
CA SER A 55 14.60 -5.90 3.40
C SER A 55 15.95 -5.19 3.29
N GLN A 56 15.98 -3.87 3.06
CA GLN A 56 17.23 -3.11 2.97
C GLN A 56 18.02 -3.08 4.30
N VAL A 57 17.33 -2.92 5.42
CA VAL A 57 17.95 -2.93 6.77
C VAL A 57 18.52 -4.31 7.08
N SER A 58 17.83 -5.40 6.76
CA SER A 58 18.36 -6.76 6.96
C SER A 58 19.64 -7.01 6.16
N ILE A 59 19.79 -6.39 4.99
CA ILE A 59 21.00 -6.45 4.17
C ILE A 59 22.13 -5.62 4.81
N ARG A 60 21.82 -4.41 5.31
CA ARG A 60 22.78 -3.53 5.98
C ARG A 60 23.30 -4.11 7.30
N TYR A 61 22.43 -4.76 8.08
CA TYR A 61 22.79 -5.38 9.36
C TYR A 61 23.74 -6.58 9.20
N ASN A 62 23.75 -7.21 8.03
CA ASN A 62 24.73 -8.25 7.67
C ASN A 62 26.12 -7.68 7.28
N SER A 63 26.35 -6.37 7.45
CA SER A 63 27.66 -5.73 7.26
C SER A 63 28.16 -5.15 8.59
N MET A 64 28.98 -5.91 9.34
CA MET A 64 29.59 -5.43 10.60
C MET A 64 31.11 -5.26 10.42
N PRO A 65 31.71 -4.15 10.87
CA PRO A 65 33.17 -4.00 10.90
C PRO A 65 33.72 -4.79 12.10
N VAL A 66 34.61 -5.76 11.88
CA VAL A 66 35.25 -6.52 12.98
C VAL A 66 36.63 -5.92 13.27
N PRO A 67 37.02 -5.64 14.53
CA PRO A 67 38.38 -5.21 14.85
C PRO A 67 39.36 -6.38 14.72
N GLY A 68 40.39 -6.24 13.89
CA GLY A 68 41.50 -7.17 13.77
C GLY A 68 42.53 -6.99 14.89
N PRO A 69 43.45 -7.96 15.09
CA PRO A 69 44.30 -8.07 16.28
C PRO A 69 45.25 -6.88 16.52
N ASN A 70 45.44 -6.01 15.52
CA ASN A 70 46.40 -4.91 15.54
C ASN A 70 45.73 -3.51 15.43
N GLY A 71 44.43 -3.40 15.73
CA GLY A 71 43.68 -2.14 15.59
C GLY A 71 43.25 -1.80 14.15
N THR A 72 43.48 -2.70 13.20
CA THR A 72 42.95 -2.61 11.84
C THR A 72 41.63 -3.38 11.75
N ILE A 73 40.58 -2.76 11.20
CA ILE A 73 39.28 -3.42 11.03
C ILE A 73 39.43 -4.54 9.97
N LEU A 74 39.25 -5.80 10.36
CA LEU A 74 39.18 -6.95 9.47
C LEU A 74 37.72 -7.38 9.31
N MET A 75 37.14 -7.27 8.12
CA MET A 75 35.80 -7.81 7.85
C MET A 75 35.87 -9.30 7.56
N GLU A 76 35.70 -10.15 8.58
CA GLU A 76 35.49 -11.60 8.39
C GLU A 76 34.07 -11.84 7.87
N THR A 77 33.97 -12.04 6.55
CA THR A 77 32.71 -12.35 5.87
C THR A 77 32.58 -13.87 5.76
N HIS A 78 31.90 -14.53 6.69
CA HIS A 78 31.47 -15.90 6.44
C HIS A 78 30.21 -16.32 7.20
N LYS A 79 29.05 -16.04 6.58
CA LYS A 79 28.16 -17.09 6.07
C LYS A 79 27.39 -16.55 4.88
N THR A 80 27.62 -17.21 3.75
CA THR A 80 26.90 -17.14 2.49
C THR A 80 25.42 -17.49 2.73
N VAL A 81 24.63 -16.57 3.27
CA VAL A 81 23.20 -16.61 3.00
C VAL A 81 23.07 -15.98 1.64
N GLY A 82 23.23 -16.82 0.62
CA GLY A 82 22.95 -16.42 -0.76
C GLY A 82 21.66 -15.63 -0.71
N GLN A 83 21.72 -14.38 -1.16
CA GLN A 83 20.53 -13.62 -1.51
C GLN A 83 19.89 -14.41 -2.64
N GLN A 84 19.16 -15.47 -2.29
CA GLN A 84 18.36 -16.18 -3.23
C GLN A 84 17.32 -15.13 -3.60
N MET A 85 17.43 -14.59 -4.82
CA MET A 85 16.52 -13.57 -5.36
C MET A 85 15.05 -14.01 -5.22
N LEU A 86 14.85 -15.31 -4.98
CA LEU A 86 13.62 -16.05 -4.73
C LEU A 86 13.40 -16.39 -3.24
N SER A 87 13.78 -15.50 -2.31
CA SER A 87 13.46 -15.67 -0.90
C SER A 87 12.00 -15.27 -0.63
N PHE A 88 11.35 -15.93 0.33
CA PHE A 88 9.98 -15.64 0.76
C PHE A 88 9.62 -14.13 0.89
N PRO A 89 10.47 -13.26 1.47
CA PRO A 89 10.20 -11.81 1.51
C PRO A 89 10.12 -11.15 0.13
N HIS A 90 10.92 -11.60 -0.84
CA HIS A 90 10.89 -11.08 -2.20
C HIS A 90 9.63 -11.53 -2.95
N LEU A 91 9.21 -12.79 -2.78
CA LEU A 91 7.93 -13.27 -3.32
C LEU A 91 6.75 -12.50 -2.73
N LEU A 92 6.72 -12.31 -1.41
CA LEU A 92 5.67 -11.55 -0.73
C LEU A 92 5.62 -10.11 -1.26
N GLN A 93 6.76 -9.46 -1.43
CA GLN A 93 6.85 -8.11 -1.99
C GLN A 93 6.32 -8.04 -3.42
N THR A 94 6.63 -9.02 -4.28
CA THR A 94 6.13 -9.08 -5.66
C THR A 94 4.62 -9.29 -5.68
N VAL A 95 4.09 -10.19 -4.86
CA VAL A 95 2.64 -10.44 -4.76
C VAL A 95 1.90 -9.20 -4.28
N LEU A 96 2.39 -8.55 -3.21
CA LEU A 96 1.81 -7.29 -2.73
C LEU A 96 1.85 -6.20 -3.80
N HIS A 97 2.91 -6.14 -4.59
CA HIS A 97 3.02 -5.19 -5.70
C HIS A 97 1.96 -5.45 -6.78
N ILE A 98 1.77 -6.71 -7.20
CA ILE A 98 0.75 -7.07 -8.19
C ILE A 98 -0.64 -6.69 -7.68
N ILE A 99 -0.97 -7.03 -6.44
CA ILE A 99 -2.26 -6.68 -5.83
C ILE A 99 -2.43 -5.15 -5.78
N GLN A 100 -1.41 -4.42 -5.35
CA GLN A 100 -1.45 -2.95 -5.30
C GLN A 100 -1.74 -2.35 -6.69
N VAL A 101 -1.08 -2.85 -7.74
CA VAL A 101 -1.27 -2.37 -9.11
C VAL A 101 -2.70 -2.63 -9.58
N VAL A 102 -3.24 -3.84 -9.36
CA VAL A 102 -4.62 -4.18 -9.71
C VAL A 102 -5.63 -3.27 -9.00
N VAL A 103 -5.46 -3.05 -7.69
CA VAL A 103 -6.33 -2.14 -6.92
C VAL A 103 -6.23 -0.70 -7.44
N SER A 104 -5.02 -0.24 -7.80
CA SER A 104 -4.84 1.11 -8.36
C SER A 104 -5.61 1.31 -9.67
N TYR A 105 -5.64 0.30 -10.53
CA TYR A 105 -6.41 0.34 -11.77
C TYR A 105 -7.92 0.34 -11.51
N PHE A 106 -8.40 -0.42 -10.52
CA PHE A 106 -9.81 -0.35 -10.13
C PHE A 106 -10.21 1.03 -9.62
N LEU A 107 -9.41 1.64 -8.74
CA LEU A 107 -9.66 3.00 -8.26
C LEU A 107 -9.62 4.04 -9.40
N MET A 108 -8.69 3.87 -10.35
CA MET A 108 -8.62 4.72 -11.54
C MET A 108 -9.87 4.55 -12.43
N LEU A 109 -10.33 3.32 -12.66
CA LEU A 109 -11.57 3.04 -13.40
C LEU A 109 -12.78 3.69 -12.71
N ILE A 110 -12.86 3.61 -11.39
CA ILE A 110 -13.92 4.27 -10.61
C ILE A 110 -13.86 5.78 -10.78
N PHE A 111 -12.68 6.40 -10.73
CA PHE A 111 -12.54 7.85 -10.92
C PHE A 111 -12.96 8.29 -12.33
N MET A 112 -12.67 7.46 -13.34
CA MET A 112 -13.10 7.67 -14.73
C MET A 112 -14.62 7.55 -14.94
N THR A 113 -15.38 7.11 -13.94
CA THR A 113 -16.86 7.18 -14.00
C THR A 113 -17.39 8.61 -13.86
N TYR A 114 -16.55 9.58 -13.46
CA TYR A 114 -16.93 10.98 -13.23
C TYR A 114 -18.09 11.17 -12.24
N ASN A 115 -18.38 10.16 -11.41
CA ASN A 115 -19.41 10.26 -10.38
C ASN A 115 -18.86 10.96 -9.13
N GLY A 116 -19.46 12.08 -8.75
CA GLY A 116 -19.01 12.89 -7.60
C GLY A 116 -19.02 12.11 -6.28
N TYR A 117 -20.02 11.26 -6.04
CA TYR A 117 -20.12 10.47 -4.81
C TYR A 117 -18.96 9.48 -4.68
N LEU A 118 -18.65 8.75 -5.75
CA LEU A 118 -17.55 7.79 -5.76
C LEU A 118 -16.19 8.48 -5.67
N CYS A 119 -16.02 9.64 -6.31
CA CYS A 119 -14.78 10.42 -6.20
C CYS A 119 -14.52 10.88 -4.76
N ILE A 120 -15.57 11.34 -4.06
CA ILE A 120 -15.47 11.69 -2.63
C ILE A 120 -15.12 10.43 -1.82
N ALA A 121 -15.73 9.27 -2.11
CA ALA A 121 -15.41 8.01 -1.43
C ALA A 121 -13.93 7.64 -1.57
N VAL A 122 -13.38 7.73 -2.78
CA VAL A 122 -11.96 7.45 -3.05
C VAL A 122 -11.06 8.43 -2.28
N ALA A 123 -11.36 9.73 -2.36
CA ALA A 123 -10.56 10.76 -1.70
C ALA A 123 -10.59 10.61 -0.15
N ALA A 124 -11.77 10.41 0.42
CA ALA A 124 -11.95 10.21 1.85
C ALA A 124 -11.31 8.90 2.34
N GLY A 125 -11.43 7.81 1.56
CA GLY A 125 -10.83 6.53 1.87
C GLY A 125 -9.31 6.58 1.82
N ALA A 126 -8.73 7.20 0.79
CA ALA A 126 -7.30 7.41 0.68
C ALA A 126 -6.75 8.31 1.80
N GLY A 127 -7.43 9.42 2.11
CA GLY A 127 -7.05 10.31 3.21
C GLY A 127 -7.07 9.59 4.56
N THR A 128 -8.14 8.84 4.83
CA THR A 128 -8.29 8.07 6.07
C THR A 128 -7.26 6.94 6.16
N GLY A 129 -7.04 6.19 5.08
CA GLY A 129 -6.02 5.15 5.01
C GLY A 129 -4.63 5.69 5.28
N TYR A 130 -4.26 6.80 4.62
CA TYR A 130 -2.99 7.45 4.86
C TYR A 130 -2.83 7.87 6.33
N PHE A 131 -3.86 8.46 6.94
CA PHE A 131 -3.83 8.89 8.34
C PHE A 131 -3.60 7.71 9.30
N PHE A 132 -4.41 6.66 9.22
CA PHE A 132 -4.32 5.50 10.13
C PHE A 132 -2.97 4.76 10.02
N PHE A 133 -2.50 4.53 8.81
CA PHE A 133 -1.26 3.80 8.58
C PHE A 133 0.00 4.66 8.83
N SER A 134 -0.08 5.98 8.61
CA SER A 134 0.99 6.91 9.01
C SER A 134 1.09 7.03 10.53
N TRP A 135 -0.05 7.07 11.24
CA TRP A 135 -0.07 7.04 12.70
C TRP A 135 0.59 5.77 13.26
N LYS A 136 0.27 4.61 12.70
CA LYS A 136 0.90 3.33 13.07
C LYS A 136 2.42 3.35 12.91
N LYS A 137 2.94 3.99 11.85
CA LYS A 137 4.40 4.17 11.67
C LYS A 137 4.99 5.05 12.77
N ALA A 138 4.36 6.18 13.10
CA ALA A 138 4.83 7.07 14.15
C ALA A 138 4.89 6.37 15.53
N VAL A 139 3.85 5.61 15.88
CA VAL A 139 3.79 4.87 17.16
C VAL A 139 4.88 3.79 17.27
N VAL A 140 5.18 3.06 16.19
CA VAL A 140 6.23 2.02 16.23
C VAL A 140 7.63 2.62 16.42
N VAL A 141 7.89 3.78 15.83
CA VAL A 141 9.17 4.49 15.98
C VAL A 141 9.34 4.99 17.42
N ASP A 142 8.30 5.59 18.00
CA ASP A 142 8.32 6.15 19.35
C ASP A 142 8.64 5.10 20.44
N ILE A 143 8.09 3.89 20.32
CA ILE A 143 8.39 2.77 21.24
C ILE A 143 9.86 2.33 21.13
N THR A 144 10.46 2.45 19.95
CA THR A 144 11.85 2.03 19.71
C THR A 144 12.85 3.00 20.34
N GLU A 145 12.54 4.30 20.43
CA GLU A 145 13.43 5.31 21.03
C GLU A 145 13.41 5.30 22.56
N HIS A 146 12.30 4.92 23.19
CA HIS A 146 12.20 4.85 24.66
C HIS A 146 12.86 3.60 25.29
N CYS A 147 13.35 2.65 24.49
CA CYS A 147 14.07 1.46 24.97
C CYS A 147 15.60 1.60 24.90
N HIS A 148 16.15 2.81 24.71
CA HIS A 148 17.59 3.07 24.64
C HIS A 148 18.07 3.95 25.80
#